data_AF-A0AAV6P9N2-F1
#
_entry.id   AF-A0AAV6P9N2-F1
#
_cell.length_a   1.000
_cell.length_b   1.000
_cell.length_c   1.000
_cell.angle_alpha   90.00
_cell.angle_beta   90.00
_cell.angle_gamma   90.00
#
_symmetry.space_group_name_H-M   'P 1'
#
loop_
_entity.id
_entity.type
_entity.pdbx_description
1 polymer ?
#
loop_
_entity_poly.entity_id
_entity_poly.type
_entity_poly.pdbx_seq_one_letter_code
_entity_poly.pdbx_strand_id
1 'polypeptide(L)'
;MATSVSSLAFSLSSLSFSSQVSQMPNSLSFPRSKSLVISHPKSNSPLVVSASATSAVETAELKNYVKSRLPGGFAAQTLIGTGRRKSAVARVVLQEGTGKVIINYRDAKEYLQGNPLWLQYVKVPLLTLGYESSYDVFVKAEGGGLSGQAQAISLGIARALLKVSADHRSPLKKEGLLTRDSRVVERKKAGLKKARKAPQFSKR
;
A
#
# COMPACT_ATOMS: atom_id res chain seq x y z
N MET A 1 60.60 -4.27 -44.22
CA MET A 1 59.92 -4.40 -45.53
C MET A 1 58.50 -3.90 -45.32
N ALA A 2 58.25 -2.59 -45.40
CA ALA A 2 57.76 -1.86 -46.59
C ALA A 2 56.31 -2.30 -46.91
N THR A 3 55.27 -1.45 -46.97
CA THR A 3 55.18 -0.10 -47.54
C THR A 3 53.98 0.69 -46.98
N SER A 4 54.15 2.01 -46.88
CA SER A 4 53.14 3.06 -46.69
C SER A 4 52.68 3.67 -48.03
N VAL A 5 51.43 4.13 -48.12
CA VAL A 5 50.93 5.32 -48.89
C VAL A 5 49.45 5.50 -48.51
N SER A 6 49.03 6.53 -47.72
CA SER A 6 48.68 7.93 -48.11
C SER A 6 47.61 7.99 -49.21
N SER A 7 46.60 8.86 -49.25
CA SER A 7 46.14 10.06 -48.52
C SER A 7 45.00 10.65 -49.37
N LEU A 8 44.14 11.53 -48.80
CA LEU A 8 43.55 12.76 -49.38
C LEU A 8 42.33 13.15 -48.51
N ALA A 9 42.44 14.13 -47.59
CA ALA A 9 42.26 15.58 -47.81
C ALA A 9 40.77 15.93 -48.07
N PHE A 10 40.13 16.97 -47.54
CA PHE A 10 40.51 18.21 -46.85
C PHE A 10 39.20 18.88 -46.36
N SER A 11 39.17 19.52 -45.20
CA SER A 11 38.83 20.95 -45.08
C SER A 11 38.68 21.36 -43.61
N LEU A 12 39.36 22.47 -43.32
CA LEU A 12 39.42 23.18 -42.05
C LEU A 12 38.44 24.35 -42.06
N SER A 13 38.24 24.91 -40.87
CA SER A 13 37.59 26.20 -40.53
C SER A 13 36.06 26.11 -40.38
N SER A 14 35.43 26.70 -39.37
CA SER A 14 35.74 27.96 -38.72
C SER A 14 35.16 28.06 -37.30
N LEU A 15 35.77 28.96 -36.54
CA LEU A 15 35.47 29.38 -35.18
C LEU A 15 34.08 30.03 -35.06
N SER A 16 33.38 29.83 -33.95
CA SER A 16 32.85 30.97 -33.16
C SER A 16 32.34 30.52 -31.78
N PHE A 17 32.96 31.13 -30.79
CA PHE A 17 32.58 31.14 -29.39
C PHE A 17 31.31 32.00 -29.27
N SER A 18 30.18 31.42 -28.88
CA SER A 18 29.01 32.19 -28.47
C SER A 18 28.59 31.78 -27.07
N SER A 19 28.92 32.66 -26.13
CA SER A 19 28.37 32.73 -24.78
C SER A 19 26.89 33.07 -24.86
N GLN A 20 26.02 32.09 -24.63
CA GLN A 20 24.63 32.37 -24.25
C GLN A 20 24.30 31.63 -22.95
N VAL A 21 24.45 32.43 -21.89
CA VAL A 21 23.88 32.27 -20.56
C VAL A 21 22.45 31.73 -20.66
N SER A 22 22.22 30.58 -20.04
CA SER A 22 20.90 30.01 -19.81
C SER A 22 20.08 30.99 -18.95
N GLN A 23 19.18 31.75 -19.57
CA GLN A 23 18.15 32.46 -18.83
C GLN A 23 17.05 31.46 -18.44
N MET A 24 16.78 31.38 -17.14
CA MET A 24 15.66 30.61 -16.60
C MET A 24 14.35 31.09 -17.24
N PRO A 25 13.39 30.21 -17.57
CA PRO A 25 12.10 30.67 -18.05
C PRO A 25 11.35 31.38 -16.92
N ASN A 26 11.03 32.65 -17.18
CA ASN A 26 10.15 33.48 -16.38
C ASN A 26 8.80 32.78 -16.16
N SER A 27 8.31 32.90 -14.92
CA SER A 27 6.99 32.47 -14.48
C SER A 27 5.88 32.91 -15.44
N LEU A 28 5.18 31.95 -16.03
CA LEU A 28 3.92 32.19 -16.74
C LEU A 28 2.85 32.62 -15.73
N SER A 29 2.56 33.92 -15.68
CA SER A 29 1.40 34.45 -14.98
C SER A 29 0.15 34.29 -15.84
N PHE A 30 -0.73 33.36 -15.49
CA PHE A 30 -2.06 33.27 -16.10
C PHE A 30 -2.95 34.42 -15.59
N PRO A 31 -3.69 35.13 -16.47
CA PRO A 31 -4.65 36.12 -16.04
C PRO A 31 -5.82 35.42 -15.33
N ARG A 32 -6.18 35.94 -14.15
CA ARG A 32 -7.34 35.54 -13.35
C ARG A 32 -8.60 35.86 -14.15
N SER A 33 -9.19 34.87 -14.81
CA SER A 33 -10.47 35.02 -15.50
C SER A 33 -11.57 35.30 -14.48
N LYS A 34 -12.40 36.30 -14.82
CA LYS A 34 -13.54 36.75 -14.04
C LYS A 34 -14.49 35.57 -13.77
N SER A 35 -14.93 35.46 -12.53
CA SER A 35 -15.99 34.54 -12.09
C SER A 35 -17.27 34.80 -12.86
N LEU A 36 -17.60 33.93 -13.81
CA LEU A 36 -18.96 33.83 -14.33
C LEU A 36 -19.80 33.02 -13.34
N VAL A 37 -20.75 33.69 -12.72
CA VAL A 37 -21.77 33.10 -11.87
C VAL A 37 -22.72 32.31 -12.77
N ILE A 38 -22.63 30.98 -12.73
CA ILE A 38 -23.63 30.09 -13.34
C ILE A 38 -24.63 29.73 -12.26
N SER A 39 -25.78 30.41 -12.27
CA SER A 39 -26.95 30.03 -11.47
C SER A 39 -27.50 28.69 -11.96
N HIS A 40 -27.37 27.65 -11.14
CA HIS A 40 -28.04 26.37 -11.37
C HIS A 40 -29.45 26.44 -10.74
N PRO A 41 -30.52 25.99 -11.42
CA PRO A 41 -31.84 25.91 -10.81
C PRO A 41 -31.83 24.84 -9.72
N LYS A 42 -32.33 25.20 -8.53
CA LYS A 42 -32.63 24.26 -7.44
C LYS A 42 -33.76 23.34 -7.90
N SER A 43 -33.42 22.13 -8.36
CA SER A 43 -34.36 21.00 -8.28
C SER A 43 -34.26 20.44 -6.87
N ASN A 44 -35.26 20.74 -6.05
CA ASN A 44 -35.48 20.06 -4.78
C ASN A 44 -35.90 18.63 -5.08
N SER A 45 -34.95 17.69 -5.15
CA SER A 45 -35.21 16.29 -4.89
C SER A 45 -34.93 16.02 -3.41
N PRO A 46 -35.84 15.33 -2.68
CA PRO A 46 -35.56 14.98 -1.30
C PRO A 46 -34.43 13.95 -1.30
N LEU A 47 -33.25 14.35 -0.79
CA LEU A 47 -32.20 13.43 -0.41
C LEU A 47 -32.74 12.57 0.74
N VAL A 48 -33.20 11.37 0.41
CA VAL A 48 -33.45 10.31 1.40
C VAL A 48 -32.09 9.87 1.92
N VAL A 49 -31.62 10.56 2.96
CA VAL A 49 -30.45 10.14 3.76
C VAL A 49 -30.86 8.89 4.53
N SER A 50 -30.52 7.72 3.98
CA SER A 50 -30.61 6.42 4.64
C SER A 50 -29.26 5.70 4.56
N ALA A 51 -28.19 6.40 4.95
CA ALA A 51 -26.81 5.88 4.86
C ALA A 51 -26.39 4.96 6.04
N SER A 52 -27.26 4.74 7.04
CA SER A 52 -26.91 3.96 8.24
C SER A 52 -27.47 2.54 8.25
N ALA A 53 -28.50 2.23 7.44
CA ALA A 53 -29.15 0.91 7.48
C ALA A 53 -28.46 -0.14 6.60
N THR A 54 -27.84 0.25 5.48
CA THR A 54 -27.23 -0.68 4.52
C THR A 54 -25.96 -1.35 5.06
N SER A 55 -25.08 -0.60 5.71
CA SER A 55 -23.82 -1.13 6.28
C SER A 55 -24.03 -2.20 7.36
N ALA A 56 -25.12 -2.13 8.11
CA ALA A 56 -25.41 -3.11 9.17
C ALA A 56 -25.87 -4.46 8.58
N VAL A 57 -26.61 -4.44 7.47
CA VAL A 57 -27.09 -5.65 6.79
C VAL A 57 -25.92 -6.35 6.07
N GLU A 58 -25.10 -5.60 5.34
CA GLU A 58 -23.93 -6.15 4.62
C GLU A 58 -22.93 -6.84 5.55
N THR A 59 -22.66 -6.25 6.72
CA THR A 59 -21.76 -6.86 7.70
C THR A 59 -22.33 -8.13 8.34
N ALA A 60 -23.65 -8.25 8.49
CA ALA A 60 -24.30 -9.46 8.97
C ALA A 60 -24.20 -10.60 7.93
N GLU A 61 -24.38 -10.29 6.65
CA GLU A 61 -24.23 -11.24 5.55
C GLU A 61 -22.81 -11.77 5.44
N LEU A 62 -21.80 -10.88 5.44
CA LEU A 62 -20.38 -11.27 5.42
C LEU A 62 -20.01 -12.10 6.66
N LYS A 63 -20.58 -11.79 7.81
CA LYS A 63 -20.36 -12.58 9.03
C LYS A 63 -20.90 -14.00 8.91
N ASN A 64 -22.09 -14.16 8.33
CA ASN A 64 -22.68 -15.48 8.09
C ASN A 64 -21.86 -16.27 7.06
N TYR A 65 -21.40 -15.61 6.00
CA TYR A 65 -20.50 -16.19 5.01
C TYR A 65 -19.17 -16.68 5.62
N VAL A 66 -18.52 -15.86 6.46
CA VAL A 66 -17.27 -16.25 7.13
C VAL A 66 -17.50 -17.45 8.06
N LYS A 67 -18.63 -17.48 8.79
CA LYS A 67 -18.97 -18.59 9.69
C LYS A 67 -19.24 -19.89 8.95
N SER A 68 -19.92 -19.85 7.80
CA SER A 68 -20.20 -21.05 7.01
C SER A 68 -18.94 -21.61 6.36
N ARG A 69 -18.04 -20.74 5.90
CA ARG A 69 -16.75 -21.12 5.30
C ARG A 69 -15.75 -21.71 6.30
N LEU A 70 -15.78 -21.26 7.56
CA LEU A 70 -14.82 -21.63 8.61
C LEU A 70 -15.49 -22.39 9.78
N PRO A 71 -15.86 -23.67 9.61
CA PRO A 71 -16.31 -24.49 10.73
C PRO A 71 -15.18 -24.63 11.77
N GLY A 72 -15.53 -24.56 13.05
CA GLY A 72 -14.55 -24.59 14.16
C GLY A 72 -13.79 -23.28 14.40
N GLY A 73 -14.00 -22.26 13.56
CA GLY A 73 -13.37 -20.93 13.70
C GLY A 73 -11.85 -20.95 13.50
N PHE A 74 -11.22 -19.77 13.56
CA PHE A 74 -9.83 -19.47 13.14
C PHE A 74 -8.71 -20.37 13.71
N ALA A 75 -8.96 -21.10 14.79
CA ALA A 75 -7.94 -21.95 15.42
C ALA A 75 -7.92 -23.37 14.82
N ALA A 76 -9.03 -23.83 14.24
CA ALA A 76 -9.17 -25.20 13.76
C ALA A 76 -8.64 -25.41 12.34
N GLN A 77 -8.40 -24.33 11.57
CA GLN A 77 -7.94 -24.48 10.19
C GLN A 77 -6.46 -24.82 10.07
N THR A 78 -6.13 -25.55 9.02
CA THR A 78 -4.77 -26.00 8.69
C THR A 78 -3.91 -24.85 8.15
N LEU A 79 -4.47 -24.09 7.19
CA LEU A 79 -3.77 -23.04 6.45
C LEU A 79 -3.86 -21.70 7.18
N ILE A 80 -3.14 -21.60 8.30
CA ILE A 80 -3.12 -20.39 9.14
C ILE A 80 -1.78 -19.66 9.09
N GLY A 81 -1.87 -18.34 9.07
CA GLY A 81 -0.72 -17.43 9.16
C GLY A 81 -0.93 -16.39 10.25
N THR A 82 0.16 -15.96 10.87
CA THR A 82 0.13 -14.85 11.83
C THR A 82 1.13 -13.80 11.43
N GLY A 83 0.71 -12.54 11.43
CA GLY A 83 1.59 -11.40 11.18
C GLY A 83 1.46 -10.35 12.26
N ARG A 84 2.56 -9.63 12.50
CA ARG A 84 2.64 -8.59 13.53
C ARG A 84 3.50 -7.43 13.05
N ARG A 85 3.02 -6.20 13.18
CA ARG A 85 3.79 -4.99 12.89
C ARG A 85 3.41 -3.88 13.85
N LYS A 86 4.41 -3.19 14.42
CA LYS A 86 4.19 -2.24 15.54
C LYS A 86 3.37 -2.96 16.63
N SER A 87 2.24 -2.39 17.02
CA SER A 87 1.30 -2.98 17.98
C SER A 87 0.14 -3.76 17.32
N ALA A 88 0.12 -3.89 15.99
CA ALA A 88 -0.92 -4.60 15.27
C ALA A 88 -0.60 -6.09 15.16
N VAL A 89 -1.63 -6.92 15.34
CA VAL A 89 -1.60 -8.37 15.20
C VAL A 89 -2.69 -8.80 14.23
N ALA A 90 -2.35 -9.69 13.30
CA ALA A 90 -3.29 -10.26 12.34
C ALA A 90 -3.19 -11.79 12.36
N ARG A 91 -4.35 -12.45 12.51
CA ARG A 91 -4.54 -13.89 12.35
C ARG A 91 -5.25 -14.11 11.02
N VAL A 92 -4.60 -14.83 10.12
CA VAL A 92 -5.04 -15.05 8.75
C VAL A 92 -5.33 -16.53 8.56
N VAL A 93 -6.44 -16.83 7.92
CA VAL A 93 -6.80 -18.16 7.41
C VAL A 93 -6.90 -18.04 5.90
N LEU A 94 -6.21 -18.92 5.19
CA LEU A 94 -6.39 -19.10 3.75
C LEU A 94 -7.31 -20.26 3.48
N GLN A 95 -8.19 -20.09 2.49
CA GLN A 95 -9.06 -21.13 2.00
C GLN A 95 -9.15 -21.02 0.48
N GLU A 96 -9.24 -22.15 -0.22
CA GLU A 96 -9.45 -22.15 -1.67
C GLU A 96 -10.81 -21.54 -2.02
N GLY A 97 -10.84 -20.67 -3.03
CA GLY A 97 -12.03 -19.89 -3.34
C GLY A 97 -11.85 -18.89 -4.48
N THR A 98 -12.56 -17.77 -4.36
CA THR A 98 -12.81 -16.81 -5.44
C THR A 98 -11.91 -15.57 -5.41
N GLY A 99 -11.09 -15.38 -4.37
CA GLY A 99 -10.28 -14.17 -4.21
C GLY A 99 -10.88 -13.13 -3.24
N LYS A 100 -11.86 -13.50 -2.42
CA LYS A 100 -12.50 -12.57 -1.48
C LYS A 100 -11.58 -12.33 -0.28
N VAL A 101 -11.40 -11.06 0.08
CA VAL A 101 -10.61 -10.66 1.26
C VAL A 101 -11.52 -10.00 2.27
N ILE A 102 -11.75 -10.69 3.39
CA ILE A 102 -12.63 -10.24 4.46
C ILE A 102 -11.81 -10.03 5.75
N ILE A 103 -11.92 -8.82 6.31
CA ILE A 103 -11.19 -8.39 7.51
C ILE A 103 -12.21 -8.03 8.58
N ASN A 104 -12.18 -8.74 9.72
CA ASN A 104 -13.08 -8.49 10.86
C ASN A 104 -14.58 -8.43 10.45
N TYR A 105 -14.99 -9.35 9.56
CA TYR A 105 -16.36 -9.43 9.03
C TYR A 105 -16.80 -8.26 8.14
N ARG A 106 -15.84 -7.50 7.62
CA ARG A 106 -16.05 -6.43 6.64
C ARG A 106 -15.21 -6.65 5.40
N ASP A 107 -15.61 -6.07 4.29
CA ASP A 107 -14.81 -6.13 3.08
C ASP A 107 -13.50 -5.37 3.23
N ALA A 108 -12.46 -5.83 2.54
CA ALA A 108 -11.13 -5.21 2.61
C ALA A 108 -11.15 -3.72 2.22
N LYS A 109 -11.92 -3.35 1.19
CA LYS A 109 -12.03 -1.96 0.74
C LYS A 109 -12.70 -1.07 1.79
N GLU A 110 -13.75 -1.57 2.44
CA GLU A 110 -14.45 -0.84 3.49
C GLU A 110 -13.56 -0.69 4.74
N TYR A 111 -12.96 -1.80 5.21
CA TYR A 111 -12.14 -1.80 6.43
C TYR A 111 -10.89 -0.93 6.29
N LEU A 112 -10.23 -0.96 5.13
CA LEU A 112 -9.03 -0.17 4.84
C LEU A 112 -9.36 1.22 4.25
N GLN A 113 -10.60 1.68 4.37
CA GLN A 113 -11.04 3.02 3.97
C GLN A 113 -10.72 3.36 2.50
N GLY A 114 -10.70 2.35 1.62
CA GLY A 114 -10.37 2.51 0.21
C GLY A 114 -8.94 2.98 -0.09
N ASN A 115 -8.03 2.97 0.89
CA ASN A 115 -6.66 3.43 0.66
C ASN A 115 -5.91 2.45 -0.28
N PRO A 116 -5.47 2.90 -1.48
CA PRO A 116 -4.88 2.02 -2.48
C PRO A 116 -3.59 1.35 -1.98
N LEU A 117 -2.79 2.05 -1.17
CA LEU A 117 -1.53 1.52 -0.65
C LEU A 117 -1.76 0.37 0.34
N TRP A 118 -2.76 0.49 1.21
CA TRP A 118 -3.07 -0.56 2.20
C TRP A 118 -3.67 -1.79 1.53
N LEU A 119 -4.54 -1.59 0.53
CA LEU A 119 -5.10 -2.67 -0.27
C LEU A 119 -4.00 -3.40 -1.06
N GLN A 120 -3.05 -2.65 -1.62
CA GLN A 120 -1.91 -3.21 -2.34
C GLN A 120 -1.06 -4.09 -1.41
N TYR A 121 -0.73 -3.65 -0.19
CA TYR A 121 0.03 -4.48 0.75
C TYR A 121 -0.62 -5.84 1.04
N VAL A 122 -1.96 -5.89 1.13
CA VAL A 122 -2.69 -7.13 1.38
C VAL A 122 -2.67 -8.05 0.15
N LYS A 123 -2.72 -7.49 -1.07
CA LYS A 123 -2.75 -8.24 -2.33
C LYS A 123 -1.38 -8.72 -2.82
N VAL A 124 -0.32 -7.96 -2.58
CA VAL A 124 1.05 -8.25 -3.04
C VAL A 124 1.49 -9.71 -2.83
N PRO A 125 1.34 -10.36 -1.65
CA PRO A 125 1.77 -11.75 -1.49
C PRO A 125 1.02 -12.75 -2.37
N LEU A 126 -0.24 -12.48 -2.74
CA LEU A 126 -1.00 -13.31 -3.67
C LEU A 126 -0.61 -13.01 -5.12
N LEU A 127 -0.39 -11.73 -5.44
CA LEU A 127 0.09 -11.27 -6.76
C LEU A 127 1.43 -11.90 -7.15
N THR A 128 2.38 -11.97 -6.22
CA THR A 128 3.71 -12.56 -6.49
C THR A 128 3.63 -14.00 -6.99
N LEU A 129 2.60 -14.75 -6.57
CA LEU A 129 2.39 -16.14 -6.97
C LEU A 129 1.27 -16.30 -8.02
N GLY A 130 0.56 -15.22 -8.38
CA GLY A 130 -0.58 -15.27 -9.30
C GLY A 130 -1.84 -15.93 -8.72
N TYR A 131 -1.97 -16.03 -7.39
CA TYR A 131 -3.10 -16.72 -6.74
C TYR A 131 -4.21 -15.78 -6.25
N GLU A 132 -4.38 -14.62 -6.90
CA GLU A 132 -5.40 -13.64 -6.49
C GLU A 132 -6.82 -14.21 -6.57
N SER A 133 -7.12 -14.99 -7.61
CA SER A 133 -8.44 -15.56 -7.84
C SER A 133 -8.63 -16.95 -7.23
N SER A 134 -7.57 -17.54 -6.67
CA SER A 134 -7.57 -18.94 -6.21
C SER A 134 -7.87 -19.09 -4.73
N TYR A 135 -7.56 -18.07 -3.91
CA TYR A 135 -7.73 -18.14 -2.45
C TYR A 135 -8.62 -17.03 -1.93
N ASP A 136 -9.58 -17.40 -1.09
CA ASP A 136 -10.25 -16.47 -0.19
C ASP A 136 -9.41 -16.29 1.08
N VAL A 137 -9.36 -15.06 1.59
CA VAL A 137 -8.58 -14.66 2.76
C VAL A 137 -9.53 -14.16 3.85
N PHE A 138 -9.50 -14.85 4.99
CA PHE A 138 -10.24 -14.45 6.19
C PHE A 138 -9.28 -13.98 7.26
N VAL A 139 -9.53 -12.80 7.82
CA VAL A 139 -8.62 -12.16 8.77
C VAL A 139 -9.34 -11.68 10.02
N LYS A 140 -8.74 -11.97 11.19
CA LYS A 140 -8.96 -11.21 12.42
C LYS A 140 -7.77 -10.34 12.73
N ALA A 141 -7.98 -9.02 12.79
CA ALA A 141 -6.92 -8.04 13.05
C ALA A 141 -7.27 -7.18 14.25
N GLU A 142 -6.30 -6.98 15.14
CA GLU A 142 -6.45 -6.21 16.37
C GLU A 142 -5.19 -5.40 16.68
N GLY A 143 -5.35 -4.34 17.48
CA GLY A 143 -4.26 -3.46 17.91
C GLY A 143 -3.68 -2.58 16.80
N GLY A 144 -2.91 -1.57 17.21
CA GLY A 144 -2.27 -0.61 16.30
C GLY A 144 -3.27 0.22 15.50
N GLY A 145 -2.94 0.52 14.24
CA GLY A 145 -3.83 1.21 13.30
C GLY A 145 -3.82 0.54 11.92
N LEU A 146 -4.70 0.97 11.02
CA LEU A 146 -5.01 0.30 9.75
C LEU A 146 -3.79 0.00 8.88
N SER A 147 -2.85 0.95 8.76
CA SER A 147 -1.59 0.73 8.03
C SER A 147 -0.73 -0.40 8.62
N GLY A 148 -0.65 -0.48 9.95
CA GLY A 148 0.08 -1.54 10.64
C GLY A 148 -0.62 -2.88 10.49
N GLN A 149 -1.95 -2.89 10.54
CA GLN A 149 -2.76 -4.08 10.33
C GLN A 149 -2.65 -4.60 8.90
N ALA A 150 -2.74 -3.75 7.86
CA ALA A 150 -2.58 -4.16 6.46
C ALA A 150 -1.24 -4.87 6.21
N GLN A 151 -0.15 -4.37 6.79
CA GLN A 151 1.16 -4.99 6.65
C GLN A 151 1.34 -6.24 7.53
N ALA A 152 0.67 -6.29 8.70
CA ALA A 152 0.58 -7.52 9.48
C ALA A 152 -0.19 -8.61 8.70
N ILE A 153 -1.26 -8.25 8.01
CA ILE A 153 -2.03 -9.15 7.14
C ILE A 153 -1.14 -9.66 6.01
N SER A 154 -0.40 -8.78 5.33
CA SER A 154 0.54 -9.14 4.27
C SER A 154 1.53 -10.24 4.71
N LEU A 155 2.18 -10.06 5.87
CA LEU A 155 3.08 -11.07 6.44
C LEU A 155 2.34 -12.35 6.84
N GLY A 156 1.11 -12.23 7.34
CA GLY A 156 0.25 -13.36 7.69
C GLY A 156 -0.10 -14.21 6.46
N ILE A 157 -0.50 -13.60 5.35
CA ILE A 157 -0.79 -14.28 4.08
C ILE A 157 0.47 -14.97 3.57
N ALA A 158 1.62 -14.30 3.53
CA ALA A 158 2.87 -14.90 3.08
C ALA A 158 3.26 -16.14 3.91
N ARG A 159 3.03 -16.11 5.23
CA ARG A 159 3.26 -17.27 6.11
C ARG A 159 2.24 -18.40 5.91
N ALA A 160 0.99 -18.07 5.61
CA ALA A 160 -0.01 -19.08 5.30
C ALA A 160 0.29 -19.76 3.95
N LEU A 161 0.74 -19.01 2.93
CA LEU A 161 1.17 -19.56 1.64
C LEU A 161 2.35 -20.54 1.78
N LEU A 162 3.31 -20.26 2.66
CA LEU A 162 4.40 -21.20 2.95
C LEU A 162 3.92 -22.54 3.56
N LYS A 163 2.77 -22.55 4.22
CA LYS A 163 2.18 -23.79 4.74
C LYS A 163 1.44 -24.59 3.67
N VAL A 164 1.02 -23.93 2.59
CA VAL A 164 0.42 -24.61 1.43
C VAL A 164 1.51 -25.37 0.68
N SER A 165 2.58 -24.69 0.28
CA SER A 165 3.77 -25.32 -0.28
C SER A 165 5.03 -24.56 0.12
N ALA A 166 6.09 -25.31 0.44
CA ALA A 166 7.40 -24.78 0.77
C ALA A 166 8.11 -24.15 -0.44
N ASP A 167 7.72 -24.50 -1.67
CA ASP A 167 8.36 -24.04 -2.90
C ASP A 167 8.18 -22.54 -3.13
N HIS A 168 7.09 -21.99 -2.58
CA HIS A 168 6.79 -20.56 -2.63
C HIS A 168 7.80 -19.70 -1.85
N ARG A 169 8.71 -20.31 -1.07
CA ARG A 169 9.72 -19.58 -0.29
C ARG A 169 10.66 -18.73 -1.15
N SER A 170 11.11 -19.24 -2.29
CA SER A 170 12.05 -18.52 -3.17
C SER A 170 11.47 -17.19 -3.67
N PRO A 171 10.30 -17.17 -4.35
CA PRO A 171 9.71 -15.91 -4.83
C PRO A 171 9.35 -14.96 -3.68
N LEU A 172 8.75 -15.46 -2.58
CA LEU A 172 8.36 -14.62 -1.44
C LEU A 172 9.57 -14.01 -0.70
N LYS A 173 10.70 -14.72 -0.67
CA LYS A 173 11.94 -14.21 -0.05
C LYS A 173 12.61 -13.17 -0.94
N LYS A 174 12.61 -13.35 -2.26
CA LYS A 174 13.14 -12.37 -3.22
C LYS A 174 12.42 -11.02 -3.11
N GLU A 175 11.10 -11.04 -2.97
CA GLU A 175 10.27 -9.84 -2.76
C GLU A 175 10.32 -9.29 -1.31
N GLY A 176 11.02 -9.95 -0.39
CA GLY A 176 11.17 -9.49 0.99
C GLY A 176 9.92 -9.60 1.87
N LEU A 177 8.91 -10.38 1.46
CA LEU A 177 7.60 -10.46 2.12
C LEU A 177 7.58 -11.29 3.41
N LEU A 178 8.60 -12.12 3.61
CA LEU A 178 8.72 -12.99 4.79
C LEU A 178 9.40 -12.30 5.99
N THR A 179 10.04 -11.15 5.75
CA THR A 179 10.77 -10.42 6.79
C THR A 179 9.82 -9.60 7.63
N ARG A 180 9.81 -9.83 8.94
CA ARG A 180 9.09 -8.98 9.88
C ARG A 180 9.82 -7.64 10.00
N ASP A 181 9.12 -6.54 9.76
CA ASP A 181 9.66 -5.21 10.05
C ASP A 181 9.74 -4.99 11.57
N SER A 182 10.97 -4.89 12.08
CA SER A 182 11.28 -4.73 13.50
C SER A 182 11.16 -3.28 13.98
N ARG A 183 10.94 -2.31 13.09
CA ARG A 183 10.87 -0.89 13.45
C ARG A 183 9.64 -0.59 14.32
N VAL A 184 9.88 -0.11 15.52
CA VAL A 184 8.87 0.31 16.50
C VAL A 184 9.13 1.75 16.93
N VAL A 185 8.11 2.43 17.46
CA VAL A 185 8.24 3.79 17.98
C VAL A 185 9.26 3.80 19.12
N GLU A 186 10.31 4.61 18.96
CA GLU A 186 11.31 4.82 20.00
C GLU A 186 10.67 5.54 21.20
N ARG A 187 10.97 5.09 22.42
CA ARG A 187 10.46 5.71 23.64
C ARG A 187 10.92 7.17 23.78
N LYS A 188 10.19 7.97 24.55
CA LYS A 188 10.65 9.29 24.98
C LYS A 188 11.84 9.14 25.93
N LYS A 189 12.90 9.93 25.70
CA LYS A 189 14.07 10.03 26.58
C LYS A 189 13.91 11.22 27.52
N ALA A 190 14.40 11.10 28.75
CA ALA A 190 14.35 12.18 29.74
C ALA A 190 15.10 13.42 29.21
N GLY A 191 14.60 14.63 29.50
CA GLY A 191 15.15 15.88 28.99
C GLY A 191 14.78 16.22 27.53
N LEU A 192 14.26 15.27 26.74
CA LEU A 192 13.80 15.52 25.37
C LEU A 192 12.28 15.71 25.29
N LYS A 193 11.82 16.48 24.29
CA LYS A 193 10.38 16.69 24.03
C LYS A 193 9.73 15.47 23.37
N LYS A 194 10.47 14.71 22.55
CA LYS A 194 10.07 13.42 21.94
C LYS A 194 11.24 12.42 22.03
N ALA A 195 11.25 11.36 21.22
CA ALA A 195 12.36 10.38 21.21
C ALA A 195 13.73 11.02 20.96
N ARG A 196 13.83 11.91 19.96
CA ARG A 196 15.09 12.60 19.55
C ARG A 196 14.98 14.13 19.48
N LYS A 197 13.78 14.69 19.64
CA LYS A 197 13.58 16.15 19.56
C LYS A 197 14.02 16.82 20.87
N ALA A 198 15.15 17.50 20.84
CA ALA A 198 15.59 18.36 21.93
C ALA A 198 14.69 19.61 22.04
N PRO A 199 14.49 20.18 23.24
CA PRO A 199 13.95 21.53 23.36
C PRO A 199 14.87 22.55 22.68
N GLN A 200 14.29 23.65 22.20
CA GLN A 200 15.08 24.79 21.78
C GLN A 200 15.81 25.38 23.00
N PHE A 201 17.07 25.73 22.85
CA PHE A 201 17.89 26.32 23.90
C PHE A 201 18.71 27.47 23.30
N SER A 202 18.79 28.60 24.03
CA SER A 202 19.74 29.66 23.72
C SER A 202 21.01 29.44 24.54
N LYS A 203 22.17 29.53 23.90
CA LYS A 203 23.48 29.41 24.58
C LYS A 203 23.79 30.62 25.48
N ARG A 204 23.12 31.75 25.25
CA ARG A 204 23.31 33.05 25.89
C ARG A 204 21.96 33.75 25.97
#